data_AF-A0A0F9M859-F1
#
_entry.id   AF-A0A0F9M859-F1
#
_cell.length_a   1.000
_cell.length_b   1.000
_cell.length_c   1.000
_cell.angle_alpha   90.00
_cell.angle_beta   90.00
_cell.angle_gamma   90.00
#
_symmetry.space_group_name_H-M   'P 1'
#
loop_
_entity.id
_entity.type
_entity.pdbx_description
1 polymer ?
#
loop_
_entity_poly.entity_id
_entity_poly.type
_entity_poly.pdbx_seq_one_letter_code
_entity_poly.pdbx_strand_id
1 'polypeptide(L)' 'MIIKCYYCDHKFHYVNITHVIWIPEQLKFAPICSKCPNKKNVVSIESLFLSDYDMEKTKKENLLEIP' A
#
# COMPACT_ATOMS: atom_id res chain seq x y z
N MET A 1 -7.31 11.00 3.16
CA MET A 1 -7.07 10.08 4.29
C MET A 1 -5.57 9.98 4.53
N ILE A 2 -5.12 10.13 5.78
CA ILE A 2 -3.72 9.91 6.18
C ILE A 2 -3.58 8.44 6.55
N ILE A 3 -2.55 7.77 6.05
CA ILE A 3 -2.25 6.36 6.32
C ILE A 3 -0.83 6.21 6.85
N LYS A 4 -0.54 5.07 7.50
CA LYS A 4 0.78 4.75 8.06
C LYS A 4 1.53 3.76 7.18
N CYS A 5 2.84 3.94 7.09
CA CYS A 5 3.73 2.97 6.49
C CYS A 5 3.81 1.71 7.35
N TYR A 6 3.67 0.54 6.74
CA TYR A 6 3.75 -0.76 7.42
C TYR A 6 5.06 -0.97 8.21
N TYR A 7 6.21 -0.53 7.65
CA TYR A 7 7.53 -0.81 8.26
C TYR A 7 8.05 0.24 9.27
N CYS A 8 7.62 1.49 9.17
CA CYS A 8 8.23 2.57 9.95
C CYS A 8 7.21 3.53 10.56
N ASP A 9 5.92 3.22 10.47
CA ASP A 9 4.79 4.02 10.96
C ASP A 9 4.74 5.48 10.44
N HIS A 10 5.59 5.84 9.49
CA HIS A 10 5.60 7.15 8.86
C HIS A 10 4.23 7.43 8.26
N LYS A 11 3.61 8.54 8.64
CA LYS A 11 2.30 8.97 8.16
C LYS A 11 2.42 9.71 6.84
N PHE A 12 1.61 9.37 5.86
CA PHE A 12 1.58 10.04 4.56
C PHE A 12 0.17 10.01 3.96
N HIS A 13 -0.05 10.83 2.94
CA HIS A 13 -1.31 10.86 2.25
C HIS A 13 -1.47 9.60 1.40
N TYR A 14 -2.66 9.02 1.41
CA TYR A 14 -3.01 7.86 0.57
C TYR A 14 -2.69 8.05 -0.92
N VAL A 15 -2.87 9.27 -1.44
CA VAL A 15 -2.54 9.61 -2.84
C VAL A 15 -1.04 9.49 -3.14
N ASN A 16 -0.18 9.46 -2.12
CA ASN A 16 1.27 9.33 -2.25
C ASN A 16 1.75 7.87 -2.09
N ILE A 17 0.85 6.88 -2.04
CA ILE A 17 1.25 5.48 -2.07
C ILE A 17 1.76 5.16 -3.46
N THR A 18 3.04 4.78 -3.53
CA THR A 18 3.68 4.29 -4.75
C THR A 18 3.98 2.80 -4.67
N HIS A 19 4.06 2.26 -3.46
CA HIS A 19 4.53 0.91 -3.19
C HIS A 19 3.69 0.25 -2.09
N VAL A 20 3.45 -1.04 -2.23
CA VAL A 20 2.74 -1.87 -1.25
C VAL A 20 3.44 -3.20 -1.06
N ILE A 21 3.22 -3.85 0.07
CA ILE A 21 3.68 -5.22 0.32
C ILE A 21 2.49 -6.14 0.48
N TRP A 22 2.56 -7.34 -0.07
CA TRP A 22 1.57 -8.36 0.22
C TRP A 22 1.83 -8.96 1.60
N ILE A 23 0.83 -8.88 2.49
CA ILE A 23 0.76 -9.58 3.76
C ILE A 23 -0.06 -10.88 3.56
N PRO A 24 0.60 -12.03 3.37
CA PRO A 24 -0.09 -13.30 3.06
C PRO A 24 -1.01 -13.75 4.20
N GLU A 25 -0.64 -13.49 5.46
CA GLU A 25 -1.46 -13.81 6.63
C GLU A 25 -2.84 -13.14 6.61
N GLN A 26 -2.95 -11.95 6.02
CA GLN A 26 -4.21 -11.21 5.91
C GLN A 26 -4.79 -11.24 4.51
N LEU A 27 -4.12 -11.90 3.55
CA LEU A 27 -4.48 -11.87 2.13
C LEU A 27 -4.71 -10.43 1.61
N LYS A 28 -3.97 -9.46 2.16
CA LYS A 28 -4.12 -8.02 1.91
C LYS A 28 -2.77 -7.37 1.61
N PHE A 29 -2.80 -6.20 1.01
CA PHE A 29 -1.63 -5.35 0.80
C PHE A 29 -1.50 -4.32 1.91
N ALA A 30 -0.28 -4.03 2.36
CA ALA A 30 -0.02 -2.94 3.30
C ALA A 30 0.76 -1.82 2.60
N PRO A 31 0.44 -0.55 2.86
CA PRO A 31 1.10 0.57 2.19
C PRO A 31 2.51 0.79 2.76
N ILE A 32 3.46 1.11 1.88
CA ILE A 32 4.85 1.38 2.25
C ILE A 32 5.24 2.78 1.79
N CYS A 33 5.96 3.51 2.65
CA CYS A 33 6.51 4.80 2.27
C CYS A 33 7.78 4.61 1.42
N SER A 34 8.03 5.55 0.51
CA SER A 34 9.21 5.57 -0.36
C SER A 34 10.54 5.71 0.38
N LYS A 35 10.51 6.02 1.68
CA LYS A 35 11.70 6.14 2.54
C LYS A 35 12.14 4.79 3.15
N CYS A 36 11.33 3.73 3.06
CA CYS A 36 11.70 2.45 3.63
C CYS A 36 12.84 1.80 2.83
N PRO A 37 13.96 1.44 3.46
CA PRO A 37 15.06 0.74 2.79
C PRO A 37 14.72 -0.72 2.49
N ASN A 38 13.75 -1.29 3.21
CA ASN A 38 13.35 -2.68 3.04
C ASN A 38 12.35 -2.82 1.89
N LYS A 39 12.87 -3.16 0.71
CA LYS A 39 12.09 -3.39 -0.52
C LYS A 39 11.88 -4.88 -0.85
N LYS A 40 12.15 -5.81 0.08
CA LYS A 40 11.85 -7.23 -0.15
C LYS A 40 10.34 -7.43 -0.26
N ASN A 41 9.89 -8.07 -1.34
CA ASN A 41 8.48 -8.35 -1.64
C ASN A 41 7.58 -7.10 -1.75
N VAL A 42 8.17 -5.95 -2.10
CA VAL A 42 7.44 -4.72 -2.35
C VAL A 42 7.07 -4.66 -3.82
N VAL A 43 5.79 -4.42 -4.11
CA VAL A 43 5.24 -4.30 -5.44
C VAL A 43 4.82 -2.85 -5.66
N SER A 44 5.10 -2.31 -6.84
CA SER A 44 4.57 -1.00 -7.21
C SER A 44 3.06 -1.06 -7.24
N ILE A 45 2.40 -0.06 -6.67
CA ILE A 45 0.96 -0.01 -6.64
C ILE A 45 0.42 -0.04 -8.08
N GLU A 46 1.05 0.71 -8.99
CA GLU A 46 0.71 0.75 -10.42
C GLU A 46 0.72 -0.63 -11.10
N SER A 47 1.56 -1.57 -10.66
CA SER A 47 1.61 -2.93 -11.21
C SER A 47 0.45 -3.82 -10.73
N LEU A 48 -0.25 -3.43 -9.67
CA LEU A 48 -1.37 -4.17 -9.11
C LEU A 48 -2.73 -3.69 -9.66
N PHE A 49 -2.81 -2.46 -10.19
CA PHE A 49 -4.07 -1.90 -10.69
C PHE A 49 -3.99 -1.74 -12.21
N LEU A 50 -4.59 -2.68 -12.93
CA LEU A 50 -4.65 -2.71 -14.40
C LEU A 50 -5.60 -1.67 -15.02
N SER A 51 -6.32 -0.87 -14.22
CA SER A 51 -7.24 0.18 -14.70
C SER A 51 -7.53 1.24 -13.63
N ASP A 52 -7.54 2.52 -14.04
CA ASP A 52 -7.84 3.67 -13.17
C ASP A 52 -9.20 3.58 -12.46
N TYR A 53 -10.20 2.97 -13.10
CA TYR A 53 -11.56 2.84 -12.58
C TYR A 53 -11.68 1.86 -11.39
N ASP A 54 -10.77 0.89 -11.31
CA ASP A 54 -10.71 -0.11 -10.23
C ASP A 54 -9.71 0.29 -9.13
N MET A 55 -8.95 1.37 -9.36
CA MET A 55 -7.84 1.77 -8.53
C MET A 55 -8.26 2.41 -7.19
N GLU A 56 -9.44 3.04 -7.07
CA GLU A 56 -9.91 3.53 -5.76
C GLU A 56 -10.65 2.45 -4.95
N LYS A 57 -11.38 1.56 -5.64
CA LYS A 57 -12.19 0.51 -5.02
C LYS A 57 -11.33 -0.63 -4.49
N THR A 58 -10.48 -1.20 -5.35
CA THR A 58 -9.58 -2.31 -5.00
C THR A 58 -8.57 -1.89 -3.94
N LYS A 59 -8.15 -0.63 -3.97
CA LYS A 59 -7.20 -0.03 -3.03
C LYS A 59 -7.85 0.30 -1.68
N LYS A 60 -9.18 0.30 -1.55
CA LYS A 60 -9.87 0.32 -0.24
C LYS A 60 -10.09 -1.09 0.32
N GLU A 61 -10.48 -2.04 -0.53
CA GLU A 61 -10.82 -3.40 -0.10
C GLU A 61 -9.59 -4.26 0.20
N ASN A 62 -8.50 -4.08 -0.55
CA ASN A 62 -7.28 -4.89 -0.42
C ASN A 62 -6.17 -4.20 0.37
N LEU A 63 -6.26 -2.90 0.68
CA LEU A 63 -5.30 -2.30 1.60
C LEU A 63 -5.69 -2.64 3.03
N LEU A 64 -4.67 -2.97 3.83
CA LEU A 64 -4.79 -3.09 5.26
C LEU A 64 -5.17 -1.71 5.81
N GLU A 65 -6.34 -1.63 6.43
CA GLU A 65 -6.75 -0.47 7.22
C GLU A 65 -5.94 -0.49 8.52
N ILE A 66 -4.73 0.08 8.46
CA ILE A 66 -3.89 0.24 9.65
C ILE A 66 -4.43 1.48 10.40
N PRO A 67 -4.92 1.33 11.64
CA PRO A 67 -5.44 2.45 12.44
C PRO A 67 -4.38 3.52 12.73
#